data_AF-A0A1C4I4Z7-F1
#
_entry.id   AF-A0A1C4I4Z7-F1
#
_cell.length_a   1.000
_cell.length_b   1.000
_cell.length_c   1.000
_cell.angle_alpha   90.00
_cell.angle_beta   90.00
_cell.angle_gamma   90.00
#
_symmetry.space_group_name_H-M   'P 1'
#
loop_
_entity.id
_entity.type
_entity.pdbx_description
1 polymer ?
#
loop_
_entity_poly.entity_id
_entity_poly.type
_entity_poly.pdbx_seq_one_letter_code
_entity_poly.pdbx_strand_id
1 'polypeptide(L)'
;MLPRGPNLRSRPPLPPTRQYAVDPSLPQRRRPFASALADTGILYALAHRPPYLEKFLTFYGETVAVATAVADEIRKVAGVPQASRPHRNLVLMGACADRLVKKLDDKTITVHEPSEGSAKLEAVVQQQLLELDRAAAGRRGMAWHQVDTGRAKRHHGELESILVAVDVIKAGGTAVLLTNDGGASRVAWEQGVSARNLRNVLAELACADPNLKEEELLTAFNEMTAYFATLPTDARPADSSAFRCRGLAGECSSCDPLMG
;
A
#
# COMPACT_ATOMS: atom_id res chain seq x y z
N MET A 1 10.90 -15.61 -37.47
CA MET A 1 9.73 -14.98 -36.83
C MET A 1 9.95 -15.04 -35.32
N LEU A 2 10.12 -13.88 -34.67
CA LEU A 2 10.33 -13.80 -33.22
C LEU A 2 8.98 -13.89 -32.48
N PRO A 3 8.89 -14.56 -31.32
CA PRO A 3 7.66 -14.66 -30.57
C PRO A 3 7.27 -13.31 -29.96
N ARG A 4 5.99 -12.95 -30.10
CA ARG A 4 5.37 -11.77 -29.49
C ARG A 4 5.36 -11.95 -27.96
N GLY A 5 5.97 -11.02 -27.22
CA GLY A 5 5.90 -10.98 -25.76
C GLY A 5 4.47 -10.75 -25.24
N PRO A 6 4.23 -10.99 -23.94
CA PRO A 6 2.91 -10.86 -23.34
C PRO A 6 2.40 -9.43 -23.49
N ASN A 7 1.16 -9.31 -23.95
CA ASN A 7 0.46 -8.08 -24.30
C ASN A 7 0.43 -7.07 -23.14
N LEU A 8 1.41 -6.16 -23.11
CA LEU A 8 1.28 -4.89 -22.41
C LEU A 8 0.21 -4.07 -23.14
N ARG A 9 -1.04 -4.12 -22.65
CA ARG A 9 -2.06 -3.14 -23.07
C ARG A 9 -1.50 -1.74 -22.87
N SER A 10 -1.76 -0.85 -23.83
CA SER A 10 -1.45 0.57 -23.69
C SER A 10 -2.11 1.11 -22.42
N ARG A 11 -1.28 1.58 -21.47
CA ARG A 11 -1.80 2.19 -20.24
C ARG A 11 -2.56 3.47 -20.58
N PRO A 12 -3.66 3.76 -19.87
CA PRO A 12 -4.31 5.06 -20.01
C PRO A 12 -3.35 6.18 -19.61
N PRO A 13 -3.55 7.40 -20.15
CA PRO A 13 -2.76 8.57 -19.77
C PRO A 13 -2.80 8.81 -18.26
N LEU A 14 -1.71 9.37 -17.73
CA LEU A 14 -1.56 9.69 -16.31
C LEU A 14 -2.75 10.50 -15.81
N PRO A 15 -3.35 10.15 -14.65
CA PRO A 15 -4.36 11.00 -14.05
C PRO A 15 -3.74 12.36 -13.62
N PRO A 16 -4.52 13.45 -13.57
CA PRO A 16 -4.04 14.78 -13.22
C PRO A 16 -3.35 14.79 -11.85
N THR A 17 -2.43 15.75 -11.67
CA THR A 17 -1.41 15.90 -10.60
C THR A 17 -1.88 15.77 -9.14
N ARG A 18 -3.20 15.70 -8.89
CA ARG A 18 -3.81 15.58 -7.56
C ARG A 18 -4.40 14.20 -7.26
N GLN A 19 -4.46 13.30 -8.23
CA GLN A 19 -5.21 12.06 -8.09
C GLN A 19 -4.30 10.92 -7.66
N TYR A 20 -4.74 10.18 -6.63
CA TYR A 20 -4.20 8.86 -6.33
C TYR A 20 -4.24 8.06 -7.64
N ALA A 21 -3.09 7.59 -8.12
CA ALA A 21 -3.01 6.79 -9.33
C ALA A 21 -3.55 5.38 -9.02
N VAL A 22 -4.88 5.23 -9.09
CA VAL A 22 -5.52 3.91 -9.17
C VAL A 22 -5.51 3.51 -10.62
N ASP A 23 -4.99 2.33 -10.93
CA ASP A 23 -5.18 1.71 -12.23
C ASP A 23 -6.68 1.45 -12.45
N PRO A 24 -7.36 2.16 -13.37
CA PRO A 24 -8.79 1.96 -13.60
C PRO A 24 -9.10 0.59 -14.21
N SER A 25 -8.08 -0.14 -14.69
CA SER A 25 -8.21 -1.50 -15.21
C SER A 25 -8.11 -2.58 -14.14
N LEU A 26 -7.76 -2.22 -12.90
CA LEU A 26 -7.81 -3.14 -11.77
C LEU A 26 -9.25 -3.31 -11.29
N PRO A 27 -9.77 -4.54 -11.23
CA PRO A 27 -11.09 -4.79 -10.69
C PRO A 27 -11.13 -4.46 -9.20
N GLN A 28 -12.32 -4.14 -8.69
CA GLN A 28 -12.56 -4.01 -7.25
C GLN A 28 -12.36 -5.34 -6.50
N ARG A 29 -12.33 -6.47 -7.23
CA ARG A 29 -11.91 -7.78 -6.73
C ARG A 29 -10.40 -7.93 -6.80
N ARG A 30 -9.86 -8.80 -5.96
CA ARG A 30 -8.44 -9.16 -5.99
C ARG A 30 -8.11 -9.91 -7.28
N ARG A 31 -6.97 -9.56 -7.89
CA ARG A 31 -6.31 -10.41 -8.90
C ARG A 31 -5.22 -11.22 -8.19
N PRO A 32 -4.87 -12.40 -8.68
CA PRO A 32 -3.68 -13.11 -8.20
C PRO A 32 -2.44 -12.22 -8.37
N PHE A 33 -1.80 -11.88 -7.26
CA PHE A 33 -0.52 -11.16 -7.23
C PHE A 33 0.55 -12.11 -6.72
N ALA A 34 1.74 -12.09 -7.31
CA ALA A 34 2.89 -12.78 -6.72
C ALA A 34 3.32 -12.07 -5.42
N SER A 35 3.20 -10.74 -5.36
CA SER A 35 3.52 -9.96 -4.16
C SER A 35 2.62 -8.75 -3.98
N ALA A 36 2.11 -8.56 -2.77
CA ALA A 36 1.36 -7.38 -2.33
C ALA A 36 2.22 -6.64 -1.30
N LEU A 37 2.96 -5.64 -1.77
CA LEU A 37 3.93 -4.89 -0.97
C LEU A 37 3.18 -3.85 -0.15
N ALA A 38 3.02 -4.11 1.14
CA ALA A 38 2.35 -3.20 2.04
C ALA A 38 3.31 -2.14 2.58
N ASP A 39 2.90 -0.88 2.49
CA ASP A 39 3.60 0.21 3.18
C ASP A 39 3.27 0.21 4.69
N THR A 40 4.05 0.98 5.44
CA THR A 40 3.84 1.17 6.87
C THR A 40 2.43 1.71 7.16
N GLY A 41 1.94 2.66 6.35
CA GLY A 41 0.66 3.32 6.57
C GLY A 41 -0.54 2.37 6.57
N ILE A 42 -0.64 1.51 5.56
CA ILE A 42 -1.69 0.49 5.41
C ILE A 42 -1.63 -0.51 6.56
N LEU A 43 -0.44 -0.99 6.90
CA LEU A 43 -0.28 -1.98 7.97
C LEU A 43 -0.69 -1.43 9.33
N TYR A 44 -0.31 -0.19 9.66
CA TYR A 44 -0.75 0.45 10.90
C TYR A 44 -2.25 0.71 10.91
N ALA A 45 -2.83 1.12 9.77
CA ALA A 45 -4.26 1.31 9.63
C ALA A 45 -5.03 0.00 9.87
N LEU A 46 -4.59 -1.12 9.28
CA LEU A 46 -5.19 -2.44 9.51
C LEU A 46 -4.96 -2.94 10.94
N ALA A 47 -3.75 -2.79 11.49
CA ALA A 47 -3.41 -3.19 12.85
C ALA A 47 -4.17 -2.41 13.92
N HIS A 48 -4.65 -1.20 13.61
CA HIS A 48 -5.53 -0.44 14.48
C HIS A 48 -6.87 -1.16 14.72
N ARG A 49 -7.29 -2.01 13.79
CA ARG A 49 -8.52 -2.83 13.89
C ARG A 49 -8.14 -4.30 13.69
N PRO A 50 -7.66 -5.00 14.72
CA PRO A 50 -7.07 -6.33 14.59
C PRO A 50 -7.90 -7.36 13.80
N PRO A 51 -9.24 -7.42 13.92
CA PRO A 51 -10.03 -8.34 13.11
C PRO A 51 -9.85 -8.15 11.59
N TYR A 52 -9.64 -6.92 11.13
CA TYR A 52 -9.40 -6.60 9.73
C TYR A 52 -7.98 -6.91 9.29
N LEU A 53 -6.98 -6.77 10.17
CA LEU A 53 -5.63 -7.26 9.90
C LEU A 53 -5.64 -8.77 9.67
N GLU A 54 -6.31 -9.55 10.53
CA GLU A 54 -6.39 -11.01 10.36
C GLU A 54 -7.15 -11.40 9.09
N LYS A 55 -8.27 -10.73 8.77
CA LYS A 55 -8.99 -10.93 7.50
C LYS A 55 -8.11 -10.60 6.29
N PHE A 56 -7.35 -9.50 6.34
CA PHE A 56 -6.41 -9.11 5.31
C PHE A 56 -5.32 -10.17 5.10
N LEU A 57 -4.64 -10.58 6.17
CA LEU A 57 -3.57 -11.59 6.11
C LEU A 57 -4.09 -12.94 5.63
N THR A 58 -5.29 -13.35 6.06
CA THR A 58 -5.94 -14.57 5.58
C THR A 58 -6.27 -14.48 4.09
N PHE A 59 -6.82 -13.34 3.66
CA PHE A 59 -7.28 -13.15 2.29
C PHE A 59 -6.12 -13.02 1.29
N TYR A 60 -5.07 -12.26 1.62
CA TYR A 60 -3.90 -12.12 0.76
C TYR A 60 -2.92 -13.30 0.88
N GLY A 61 -2.91 -13.98 2.04
CA GLY A 61 -2.07 -15.14 2.31
C GLY A 61 -0.58 -14.84 2.16
N GLU A 62 0.16 -15.81 1.62
CA GLU A 62 1.62 -15.75 1.44
C GLU A 62 2.12 -14.61 0.54
N THR A 63 1.21 -13.93 -0.16
CA THR A 63 1.56 -12.81 -1.05
C THR A 63 1.83 -11.51 -0.28
N VAL A 64 1.47 -11.42 1.01
CA VAL A 64 1.70 -10.22 1.81
C VAL A 64 3.18 -10.09 2.12
N ALA A 65 3.77 -9.01 1.62
CA ALA A 65 5.18 -8.71 1.82
C ALA A 65 5.39 -7.24 2.21
N VAL A 66 6.54 -6.94 2.79
CA VAL A 66 7.03 -5.59 3.06
C VAL A 66 8.49 -5.46 2.63
N ALA A 67 8.92 -4.24 2.33
CA ALA A 67 10.35 -3.95 2.20
C ALA A 67 11.07 -3.97 3.56
N THR A 68 12.38 -4.22 3.56
CA THR A 68 13.21 -4.19 4.77
C THR A 68 13.10 -2.86 5.53
N ALA A 69 13.11 -1.72 4.83
CA ALA A 69 12.91 -0.43 5.49
C ALA A 69 11.57 -0.28 6.22
N VAL A 70 10.50 -0.90 5.71
CA VAL A 70 9.18 -0.93 6.37
C VAL A 70 9.23 -1.81 7.62
N ALA A 71 9.85 -2.99 7.52
CA ALA A 71 10.03 -3.88 8.67
C ALA A 71 10.86 -3.21 9.78
N ASP A 72 11.94 -2.53 9.42
CA ASP A 72 12.80 -1.79 10.34
C ASP A 72 12.07 -0.60 10.99
N GLU A 73 11.23 0.12 10.24
CA GLU A 73 10.38 1.18 10.78
C GLU A 73 9.41 0.62 11.84
N ILE A 74 8.72 -0.48 11.53
CA ILE A 74 7.80 -1.16 12.46
C ILE A 74 8.54 -1.59 13.72
N ARG A 75 9.68 -2.27 13.58
CA ARG A 75 10.50 -2.76 14.71
C ARG A 75 11.02 -1.62 15.56
N LYS A 76 11.45 -0.52 14.95
CA LYS A 76 11.91 0.68 15.65
C LYS A 76 10.82 1.26 16.54
N VAL A 77 9.58 1.32 16.06
CA VAL A 77 8.44 1.82 16.86
C VAL A 77 8.08 0.86 17.99
N ALA A 78 8.06 -0.45 17.72
CA ALA A 78 7.81 -1.47 18.74
C ALA A 78 8.87 -1.44 19.85
N GLY A 79 10.14 -1.20 19.49
CA GLY A 79 11.26 -1.08 20.42
C GLY A 79 11.20 0.13 21.38
N VAL A 80 10.27 1.07 21.18
CA VAL A 80 10.06 2.20 22.11
C VAL A 80 9.27 1.70 23.33
N PRO A 81 9.85 1.71 24.54
CA PRO A 81 9.17 1.23 25.75
C PRO A 81 7.86 1.98 26.01
N GLN A 82 6.82 1.27 26.46
CA GLN A 82 5.50 1.87 26.68
C GLN A 82 5.53 3.05 27.67
N ALA A 83 6.34 2.95 28.74
CA ALA A 83 6.52 4.01 29.72
C ALA A 83 7.13 5.30 29.14
N SER A 84 7.80 5.21 27.99
CA SER A 84 8.48 6.31 27.32
C SER A 84 7.65 6.91 26.18
N ARG A 85 6.36 6.57 26.04
CA ARG A 85 5.47 7.07 24.98
C ARG A 85 4.69 8.30 25.49
N PRO A 86 5.11 9.54 25.21
CA PRO A 86 4.54 10.75 25.82
C PRO A 86 3.13 11.10 25.34
N HIS A 87 2.65 10.49 24.25
CA HIS A 87 1.40 10.88 23.61
C HIS A 87 0.51 9.67 23.29
N ARG A 88 -0.82 9.86 23.37
CA ARG A 88 -1.83 8.82 23.08
C ARG A 88 -1.64 8.18 21.69
N ASN A 89 -1.23 8.96 20.70
CA ASN A 89 -0.96 8.46 19.34
C ASN A 89 0.24 7.50 19.32
N LEU A 90 1.29 7.76 20.10
CA LEU A 90 2.45 6.88 20.20
C LEU A 90 2.12 5.57 20.95
N VAL A 91 1.23 5.63 21.94
CA VAL A 91 0.70 4.42 22.61
C VAL A 91 -0.06 3.55 21.62
N LEU A 92 -0.94 4.16 20.81
CA LEU A 92 -1.70 3.45 19.78
C LEU A 92 -0.78 2.85 18.71
N MET A 93 0.15 3.66 18.17
CA MET A 93 1.16 3.21 17.21
C MET A 93 1.96 2.04 17.73
N GLY A 94 2.47 2.14 18.96
CA GLY A 94 3.27 1.06 19.51
C GLY A 94 2.46 -0.23 19.69
N ALA A 95 1.19 -0.16 20.09
CA ALA A 95 0.35 -1.36 20.13
C ALA A 95 0.08 -1.96 18.74
N CYS A 96 -0.02 -1.14 17.69
CA CYS A 96 -0.07 -1.61 16.30
C CYS A 96 1.25 -2.26 15.90
N ALA A 97 2.38 -1.61 16.21
CA ALA A 97 3.73 -2.10 15.92
C ALA A 97 4.00 -3.45 16.59
N ASP A 98 3.65 -3.60 17.87
CA ASP A 98 3.82 -4.85 18.62
C ASP A 98 3.04 -6.01 17.98
N ARG A 99 1.87 -5.75 17.38
CA ARG A 99 1.11 -6.76 16.62
C ARG A 99 1.79 -7.08 15.30
N LEU A 100 2.25 -6.07 14.57
CA LEU A 100 2.90 -6.26 13.27
C LEU A 100 4.26 -6.97 13.41
N VAL A 101 5.05 -6.68 14.45
CA VAL A 101 6.29 -7.41 14.75
C VAL A 101 6.03 -8.90 14.92
N LYS A 102 4.97 -9.31 15.63
CA LYS A 102 4.60 -10.73 15.73
C LYS A 102 4.36 -11.36 14.36
N LYS A 103 3.67 -10.65 13.45
CA LYS A 103 3.39 -11.11 12.09
C LYS A 103 4.62 -11.15 11.18
N LEU A 104 5.62 -10.30 11.46
CA LEU A 104 6.92 -10.35 10.79
C LEU A 104 7.76 -11.53 11.33
N ASP A 105 7.76 -11.74 12.65
CA ASP A 105 8.55 -12.77 13.31
C ASP A 105 8.01 -14.19 13.05
N ASP A 106 6.68 -14.35 12.98
CA ASP A 106 6.03 -15.61 12.57
C ASP A 106 5.99 -15.83 11.06
N LYS A 107 6.51 -14.87 10.28
CA LYS A 107 6.59 -14.87 8.81
C LYS A 107 5.24 -14.89 8.08
N THR A 108 4.15 -14.52 8.76
CA THR A 108 2.86 -14.26 8.10
C THR A 108 2.97 -13.07 7.13
N ILE A 109 3.83 -12.10 7.44
CA ILE A 109 4.25 -11.03 6.54
C ILE A 109 5.71 -11.28 6.15
N THR A 110 5.99 -11.45 4.87
CA THR A 110 7.35 -11.70 4.38
C THR A 110 8.12 -10.38 4.20
N VAL A 111 9.44 -10.43 4.36
CA VAL A 111 10.32 -9.26 4.18
C VAL A 111 11.16 -9.46 2.93
N HIS A 112 11.24 -8.43 2.10
CA HIS A 112 12.01 -8.42 0.87
C HIS A 112 12.96 -7.22 0.81
N GLU A 113 14.13 -7.45 0.24
CA GLU A 113 15.13 -6.41 -0.02
C GLU A 113 15.12 -6.04 -1.50
N PRO A 114 15.30 -4.75 -1.85
CA PRO A 114 15.56 -4.36 -3.22
C PRO A 114 16.81 -5.08 -3.76
N SER A 115 16.78 -5.50 -5.02
CA SER A 115 17.96 -6.09 -5.64
C SER A 115 19.04 -5.03 -5.91
N GLU A 116 20.31 -5.46 -5.95
CA GLU A 116 21.43 -4.59 -6.36
C GLU A 116 21.21 -3.97 -7.75
N GLY A 117 20.49 -4.67 -8.64
CA GLY A 117 20.15 -4.20 -9.98
C GLY A 117 19.22 -2.99 -10.01
N SER A 118 18.60 -2.64 -8.88
CA SER A 118 17.69 -1.51 -8.74
C SER A 118 18.35 -0.22 -8.24
N ALA A 119 19.67 -0.21 -7.98
CA ALA A 119 20.41 0.97 -7.51
C ALA A 119 20.27 2.20 -8.43
N LYS A 120 20.21 2.01 -9.75
CA LYS A 120 20.00 3.13 -10.69
C LYS A 120 18.58 3.70 -10.60
N LEU A 121 17.61 2.84 -10.32
CA LEU A 121 16.20 3.23 -10.19
C LEU A 121 15.94 3.91 -8.84
N GLU A 122 16.67 3.51 -7.79
CA GLU A 122 16.60 4.09 -6.46
C GLU A 122 16.71 5.62 -6.48
N ALA A 123 17.76 6.15 -7.11
CA ALA A 123 17.97 7.60 -7.21
C ALA A 123 16.82 8.31 -7.94
N VAL A 124 16.25 7.69 -8.97
CA VAL A 124 15.13 8.24 -9.75
C VAL A 124 13.86 8.28 -8.90
N VAL A 125 13.50 7.16 -8.27
CA VAL A 125 12.32 7.04 -7.41
C VAL A 125 12.42 7.98 -6.22
N GLN A 126 13.59 8.05 -5.59
CA GLN A 126 13.85 8.96 -4.47
C GLN A 126 13.66 10.42 -4.90
N GLN A 127 14.22 10.82 -6.04
CA GLN A 127 14.08 12.17 -6.55
C GLN A 127 12.60 12.52 -6.85
N GLN A 128 11.84 11.59 -7.46
CA GLN A 128 10.43 11.79 -7.75
C GLN A 128 9.58 11.99 -6.47
N LEU A 129 9.83 11.20 -5.42
CA LEU A 129 9.15 11.35 -4.13
C LEU A 129 9.46 12.72 -3.50
N LEU A 130 10.73 13.14 -3.52
CA LEU A 130 11.14 14.45 -3.01
C LEU A 130 10.52 15.63 -3.78
N GLU A 131 10.38 15.50 -5.10
CA GLU A 131 9.75 16.53 -5.94
C GLU A 131 8.26 16.68 -5.63
N LEU A 132 7.55 15.59 -5.35
CA LEU A 132 6.16 15.62 -4.91
C LEU A 132 6.02 16.31 -3.55
N ASP A 133 6.91 16.02 -2.61
CA ASP A 133 6.97 16.66 -1.30
C ASP A 133 7.24 18.18 -1.43
N ARG A 134 8.17 18.56 -2.31
CA ARG A 134 8.46 19.96 -2.64
C ARG A 134 7.27 20.68 -3.24
N ALA A 135 6.59 20.06 -4.20
CA ALA A 135 5.39 20.62 -4.82
C ALA A 135 4.24 20.76 -3.81
N ALA A 136 4.10 19.81 -2.88
CA ALA A 136 3.10 19.86 -1.82
C ALA A 136 3.37 21.00 -0.83
N ALA A 137 4.62 21.20 -0.42
CA ALA A 137 5.02 22.31 0.44
C ALA A 137 4.76 23.67 -0.21
N GLY A 138 5.13 23.83 -1.49
CA GLY A 138 4.90 25.05 -2.25
C GLY A 138 3.40 25.43 -2.34
N ARG A 139 2.52 24.45 -2.55
CA ARG A 139 1.06 24.68 -2.55
C ARG A 139 0.50 25.14 -1.21
N ARG A 140 1.16 24.81 -0.10
CA ARG A 140 0.77 25.23 1.26
C ARG A 140 1.41 26.57 1.67
N GLY A 141 2.15 27.22 0.77
CA GLY A 141 2.89 28.45 1.08
C GLY A 141 3.98 28.25 2.13
N MET A 142 4.44 27.01 2.34
CA MET A 142 5.47 26.69 3.31
C MET A 142 6.86 26.77 2.67
N ALA A 143 7.83 27.33 3.39
CA ALA A 143 9.23 27.30 2.97
C ALA A 143 9.69 25.84 2.87
N TRP A 144 10.07 25.44 1.66
CA TRP A 144 10.68 24.13 1.45
C TRP A 144 12.18 24.25 1.69
N HIS A 145 12.64 23.63 2.77
CA HIS A 145 14.05 23.46 3.04
C HIS A 145 14.44 22.04 2.65
N GLN A 146 15.46 21.91 1.79
CA GLN A 146 16.14 20.63 1.54
C GLN A 146 16.98 20.28 2.78
N VAL A 147 16.32 20.04 3.91
CA VAL A 147 17.00 19.86 5.19
C VAL A 147 16.30 18.73 5.92
N ASP A 148 16.84 17.52 5.81
CA ASP A 148 17.75 16.94 6.79
C ASP A 148 17.89 15.44 6.49
N THR A 149 18.99 14.83 6.89
CA THR A 149 19.20 13.36 6.81
C THR A 149 18.05 12.56 7.44
N GLY A 150 17.28 13.17 8.35
CA GLY A 150 16.05 12.61 8.94
C GLY A 150 14.82 12.60 8.01
N ARG A 151 14.71 13.52 7.03
CA ARG A 151 13.63 13.50 6.02
C ARG A 151 13.95 12.64 4.81
N ALA A 152 15.23 12.44 4.47
CA ALA A 152 15.61 11.45 3.47
C ALA A 152 15.15 10.03 3.86
N LYS A 153 15.04 9.74 5.17
CA LYS A 153 14.46 8.50 5.70
C LYS A 153 12.93 8.43 5.64
N ARG A 154 12.24 9.55 5.38
CA ARG A 154 10.78 9.64 5.43
C ARG A 154 10.11 8.76 4.38
N HIS A 155 10.71 8.69 3.20
CA HIS A 155 10.21 7.91 2.08
C HIS A 155 10.94 6.57 1.92
N HIS A 156 11.76 6.16 2.89
CA HIS A 156 12.61 4.97 2.73
C HIS A 156 11.75 3.71 2.54
N GLY A 157 10.70 3.54 3.35
CA GLY A 157 9.77 2.42 3.20
C GLY A 157 9.04 2.40 1.85
N GLU A 158 8.60 3.57 1.37
CA GLU A 158 7.92 3.71 0.07
C GLU A 158 8.87 3.44 -1.11
N LEU A 159 10.07 4.02 -1.04
CA LEU A 159 11.15 3.84 -2.00
C LEU A 159 11.47 2.35 -2.19
N GLU A 160 11.82 1.65 -1.10
CA GLU A 160 12.18 0.24 -1.22
C GLU A 160 10.99 -0.63 -1.64
N SER A 161 9.77 -0.33 -1.18
CA SER A 161 8.57 -1.08 -1.60
C SER A 161 8.34 -0.96 -3.11
N ILE A 162 8.57 0.22 -3.70
CA ILE A 162 8.49 0.43 -5.15
C ILE A 162 9.60 -0.35 -5.87
N LEU A 163 10.84 -0.30 -5.38
CA LEU A 163 11.96 -1.01 -5.99
C LEU A 163 11.75 -2.53 -5.98
N VAL A 164 11.34 -3.09 -4.84
CA VAL A 164 11.01 -4.52 -4.71
C VAL A 164 9.88 -4.90 -5.67
N ALA A 165 8.82 -4.10 -5.75
CA ALA A 165 7.72 -4.38 -6.67
C ALA A 165 8.18 -4.37 -8.15
N VAL A 166 9.07 -3.44 -8.52
CA VAL A 166 9.67 -3.40 -9.86
C VAL A 166 10.53 -4.64 -10.12
N ASP A 167 11.30 -5.09 -9.14
CA ASP A 167 12.14 -6.29 -9.26
C ASP A 167 11.30 -7.55 -9.47
N VAL A 168 10.20 -7.71 -8.72
CA VAL A 168 9.24 -8.80 -8.91
C VAL A 168 8.66 -8.79 -10.33
N ILE A 169 8.29 -7.61 -10.86
CA ILE A 169 7.75 -7.47 -12.21
C ILE A 169 8.82 -7.80 -13.27
N LYS A 170 10.06 -7.32 -13.09
CA LYS A 170 11.18 -7.62 -14.01
C LYS A 170 11.50 -9.12 -14.04
N ALA A 171 11.32 -9.82 -12.92
CA ALA A 171 11.46 -11.27 -12.83
C ALA A 171 10.29 -12.05 -13.47
N GLY A 172 9.29 -11.36 -14.04
CA GLY A 172 8.12 -11.96 -14.69
C GLY A 172 6.93 -12.21 -13.75
N GLY A 173 7.02 -11.77 -12.49
CA GLY A 173 5.92 -11.85 -11.52
C GLY A 173 4.91 -10.70 -11.65
N THR A 174 3.90 -10.71 -10.79
CA THR A 174 2.93 -9.61 -10.63
C THR A 174 3.05 -9.00 -9.25
N ALA A 175 3.19 -7.68 -9.17
CA ALA A 175 3.27 -6.95 -7.92
C ALA A 175 2.21 -5.84 -7.83
N VAL A 176 1.74 -5.57 -6.62
CA VAL A 176 0.91 -4.41 -6.30
C VAL A 176 1.47 -3.71 -5.07
N LEU A 177 1.54 -2.39 -5.12
CA LEU A 177 1.84 -1.58 -3.94
C LEU A 177 0.56 -1.31 -3.16
N LEU A 178 0.52 -1.66 -1.88
CA LEU A 178 -0.57 -1.26 -0.99
C LEU A 178 -0.14 -0.01 -0.23
N THR A 179 -0.70 1.14 -0.58
CA THR A 179 -0.35 2.42 0.03
C THR A 179 -1.55 3.36 0.12
N ASN A 180 -1.63 4.17 1.17
CA ASN A 180 -2.56 5.31 1.19
C ASN A 180 -1.88 6.62 0.75
N ASP A 181 -0.57 6.62 0.57
CA ASP A 181 0.17 7.78 0.11
C ASP A 181 -0.02 7.94 -1.41
N GLY A 182 -0.72 8.99 -1.81
CA GLY A 182 -0.98 9.28 -3.23
C GLY A 182 0.28 9.64 -4.02
N GLY A 183 1.33 10.13 -3.35
CA GLY A 183 2.63 10.37 -3.95
C GLY A 183 3.36 9.07 -4.24
N ALA A 184 3.44 8.16 -3.26
CA ALA A 184 4.00 6.83 -3.45
C ALA A 184 3.23 6.05 -4.53
N SER A 185 1.88 6.12 -4.52
CA SER A 185 1.04 5.52 -5.55
C SER A 185 1.36 6.02 -6.96
N ARG A 186 1.60 7.33 -7.10
CA ARG A 186 1.95 7.94 -8.39
C ARG A 186 3.34 7.53 -8.85
N VAL A 187 4.32 7.58 -7.96
CA VAL A 187 5.70 7.18 -8.31
C VAL A 187 5.73 5.70 -8.69
N ALA A 188 5.04 4.84 -7.95
CA ALA A 188 4.86 3.43 -8.30
C ALA A 188 4.29 3.27 -9.72
N TRP A 189 3.24 4.03 -10.04
CA TRP A 189 2.61 3.99 -11.37
C TRP A 189 3.58 4.36 -12.50
N GLU A 190 4.37 5.42 -12.29
CA GLU A 190 5.42 5.86 -13.23
C GLU A 190 6.49 4.76 -13.46
N GLN A 191 6.72 3.89 -12.46
CA GLN A 191 7.64 2.75 -12.55
C GLN A 191 7.00 1.44 -13.03
N GLY A 192 5.76 1.46 -13.49
CA GLY A 192 5.13 0.22 -13.95
C GLY A 192 4.41 -0.57 -12.86
N VAL A 193 4.34 -0.08 -11.61
CA VAL A 193 3.71 -0.76 -10.48
C VAL A 193 2.31 -0.20 -10.24
N SER A 194 1.29 -1.05 -10.22
CA SER A 194 -0.07 -0.61 -9.84
C SER A 194 -0.17 -0.48 -8.32
N ALA A 195 -0.99 0.46 -7.85
CA ALA A 195 -1.20 0.70 -6.43
C ALA A 195 -2.67 0.51 -6.00
N ARG A 196 -2.88 0.08 -4.76
CA ARG A 196 -4.19 -0.02 -4.10
C ARG A 196 -4.12 0.63 -2.72
N ASN A 197 -5.18 1.36 -2.37
CA ASN A 197 -5.28 1.97 -1.04
C ASN A 197 -6.18 1.15 -0.13
N LEU A 198 -6.30 1.57 1.13
CA LEU A 198 -7.10 0.87 2.14
C LEU A 198 -8.56 0.71 1.72
N ARG A 199 -9.14 1.70 1.02
CA ARG A 199 -10.50 1.58 0.49
C ARG A 199 -10.59 0.41 -0.49
N ASN A 200 -9.61 0.26 -1.39
CA ASN A 200 -9.58 -0.88 -2.32
C ASN A 200 -9.45 -2.21 -1.58
N VAL A 201 -8.54 -2.29 -0.60
CA VAL A 201 -8.33 -3.50 0.22
C VAL A 201 -9.61 -3.91 0.93
N LEU A 202 -10.31 -2.97 1.57
CA LEU A 202 -11.57 -3.25 2.27
C LEU A 202 -12.69 -3.66 1.30
N ALA A 203 -12.75 -3.08 0.10
CA ALA A 203 -13.70 -3.51 -0.93
C ALA A 203 -13.39 -4.93 -1.45
N GLU A 204 -12.11 -5.30 -1.57
CA GLU A 204 -11.70 -6.67 -1.91
C GLU A 204 -12.13 -7.67 -0.83
N LEU A 205 -11.96 -7.31 0.45
CA LEU A 205 -12.43 -8.13 1.57
C LEU A 205 -13.97 -8.27 1.55
N ALA A 206 -14.70 -7.20 1.27
CA ALA A 206 -16.16 -7.24 1.13
C ALA A 206 -16.62 -8.18 0.00
N CYS A 207 -15.83 -8.25 -1.08
CA CYS A 207 -16.10 -9.19 -2.16
C CYS A 207 -15.81 -10.65 -1.79
N ALA A 208 -14.89 -10.88 -0.86
CA ALA A 208 -14.50 -12.23 -0.43
C ALA A 208 -15.35 -12.77 0.72
N ASP A 209 -15.84 -11.90 1.60
CA ASP A 209 -16.63 -12.24 2.78
C ASP A 209 -18.02 -11.57 2.74
N PRO A 210 -19.08 -12.31 2.38
CA PRO A 210 -20.44 -11.75 2.24
C PRO A 210 -21.04 -11.28 3.58
N ASN A 211 -20.40 -11.59 4.71
CA ASN A 211 -20.84 -11.11 6.02
C ASN A 211 -20.39 -9.67 6.30
N LEU A 212 -19.38 -9.15 5.60
CA LEU A 212 -18.93 -7.78 5.77
C LEU A 212 -19.93 -6.81 5.13
N LYS A 213 -20.51 -5.92 5.95
CA LYS A 213 -21.48 -4.92 5.49
C LYS A 213 -20.80 -3.63 5.08
N GLU A 214 -21.35 -2.98 4.05
CA GLU A 214 -20.83 -1.73 3.48
C GLU A 214 -20.69 -0.63 4.56
N GLU A 215 -21.66 -0.52 5.45
CA GLU A 215 -21.72 0.49 6.53
C GLU A 215 -20.65 0.22 7.62
N GLU A 216 -20.42 -1.05 7.94
CA GLU A 216 -19.38 -1.46 8.90
C GLU A 216 -17.99 -1.17 8.33
N LEU A 217 -17.80 -1.39 7.03
CA LEU A 217 -16.54 -1.10 6.33
C LEU A 217 -16.26 0.40 6.25
N LEU A 218 -17.28 1.22 6.03
CA LEU A 218 -17.14 2.68 6.09
C LEU A 218 -16.75 3.15 7.49
N THR A 219 -17.40 2.62 8.52
CA THR A 219 -17.06 2.91 9.92
C THR A 219 -15.62 2.51 10.22
N ALA A 220 -15.25 1.28 9.88
CA ALA A 220 -13.89 0.77 10.08
C ALA A 220 -12.85 1.60 9.32
N PHE A 221 -13.11 1.95 8.06
CA PHE A 221 -12.22 2.80 7.26
C PHE A 221 -12.00 4.16 7.94
N ASN A 222 -13.06 4.81 8.44
CA ASN A 222 -12.95 6.10 9.11
C ASN A 222 -12.14 5.98 10.42
N GLU A 223 -12.36 4.93 11.21
CA GLU A 223 -11.59 4.65 12.43
C GLU A 223 -10.10 4.37 12.14
N MET A 224 -9.81 3.55 11.13
CA MET A 224 -8.44 3.19 10.73
C MET A 224 -7.68 4.41 10.21
N THR A 225 -8.34 5.28 9.43
CA THR A 225 -7.69 6.43 8.77
C THR A 225 -7.69 7.73 9.58
N ALA A 226 -8.31 7.72 10.77
CA ALA A 226 -8.34 8.87 11.68
C ALA A 226 -6.94 9.21 12.24
N TYR A 227 -6.11 8.20 12.47
CA TYR A 227 -4.79 8.36 13.08
C TYR A 227 -3.64 7.95 12.17
N PHE A 228 -3.92 7.12 11.16
CA PHE A 228 -2.91 6.56 10.26
C PHE A 228 -3.28 6.85 8.82
N ALA A 229 -2.26 7.11 8.00
CA ALA A 229 -2.35 6.89 6.56
C ALA A 229 -3.60 7.53 5.90
N THR A 230 -3.84 8.82 6.18
CA THR A 230 -5.03 9.52 5.66
C THR A 230 -4.98 9.56 4.14
N LEU A 231 -6.00 8.99 3.49
CA LEU A 231 -6.11 9.04 2.03
C LEU A 231 -6.30 10.49 1.55
N PRO A 232 -5.78 10.84 0.36
CA PRO A 232 -6.17 12.05 -0.37
C PRO A 232 -7.69 12.19 -0.44
N THR A 233 -8.19 13.42 -0.33
CA THR A 233 -9.64 13.71 -0.24
C THR A 233 -10.46 13.08 -1.38
N ASP A 234 -9.91 13.04 -2.57
CA ASP A 234 -10.51 12.48 -3.79
C ASP A 234 -10.52 10.95 -3.82
N ALA A 235 -9.70 10.29 -2.99
CA ALA A 235 -9.68 8.84 -2.82
C ALA A 235 -10.52 8.36 -1.62
N ARG A 236 -10.99 9.27 -0.76
CA ARG A 236 -11.85 8.93 0.38
C ARG A 236 -13.25 8.52 -0.11
N PRO A 237 -13.84 7.45 0.47
CA PRO A 237 -15.22 7.08 0.19
C PRO A 237 -16.17 8.19 0.65
N ALA A 238 -17.09 8.60 -0.22
CA ALA A 238 -18.15 9.55 0.14
C ALA A 238 -19.23 8.87 1.00
N ASP A 239 -19.49 7.59 0.75
CA ASP A 239 -20.51 6.78 1.42
C ASP A 239 -20.13 5.29 1.40
N SER A 240 -20.99 4.45 2.00
CA SER A 240 -20.77 3.01 2.17
C SER A 240 -20.76 2.25 0.84
N SER A 241 -21.40 2.78 -0.21
CA SER A 241 -21.44 2.14 -1.55
C SER A 241 -20.07 2.00 -2.19
N ALA A 242 -19.07 2.75 -1.70
CA ALA A 242 -17.69 2.64 -2.10
C ALA A 242 -17.05 1.26 -1.78
N PHE A 243 -17.65 0.50 -0.86
CA PHE A 243 -17.24 -0.85 -0.45
C PHE A 243 -18.14 -1.94 -1.01
N ARG A 244 -19.20 -1.57 -1.73
CA ARG A 244 -20.09 -2.53 -2.39
C ARG A 244 -19.28 -3.45 -3.29
N CYS A 245 -19.38 -4.75 -3.06
CA CYS A 245 -18.85 -5.69 -4.03
C CYS A 245 -19.67 -5.57 -5.32
N ARG A 246 -19.11 -4.91 -6.33
CA ARG A 246 -19.67 -4.93 -7.69
C ARG A 246 -19.25 -6.25 -8.33
N GLY A 247 -19.89 -7.33 -7.91
CA GLY A 247 -19.94 -8.52 -8.75
C GLY A 247 -20.60 -8.10 -10.06
N LEU A 248 -19.89 -8.20 -11.17
CA LEU A 248 -20.63 -8.49 -12.40
C LEU A 248 -21.41 -9.78 -12.11
N ALA A 249 -22.69 -9.81 -12.47
CA ALA A 249 -23.41 -11.06 -12.54
C ALA A 249 -22.65 -11.95 -13.55
N GLY A 250 -21.82 -12.86 -13.04
CA GLY A 250 -20.88 -13.63 -13.84
C GLY A 250 -19.51 -13.73 -13.19
N GLU A 251 -19.00 -14.96 -13.14
CA GLU A 251 -17.63 -15.33 -12.74
C GLU A 251 -16.60 -14.34 -13.30
N CYS A 252 -15.72 -13.79 -12.44
CA CYS A 252 -14.58 -13.05 -12.95
C CYS A 252 -13.47 -14.07 -13.22
N SER A 253 -13.38 -14.56 -14.45
CA SER A 253 -12.35 -15.50 -14.92
C SER A 253 -10.89 -15.04 -14.73
N SER A 254 -10.66 -13.80 -14.28
CA SER A 254 -9.34 -13.22 -13.98
C SER A 254 -9.15 -12.81 -12.51
N CYS A 255 -10.18 -12.94 -11.67
CA CYS A 255 -10.17 -12.56 -10.26
C CYS A 255 -10.35 -13.78 -9.35
N ASP A 256 -11.14 -14.75 -9.80
CA ASP A 256 -11.39 -15.98 -9.07
C ASP A 256 -10.31 -16.98 -9.52
N PRO A 257 -9.46 -17.52 -8.62
CA PRO A 257 -8.59 -18.61 -9.01
C PRO A 257 -9.49 -19.74 -9.49
N LEU A 258 -9.23 -20.26 -10.69
CA LEU A 258 -9.76 -21.55 -11.11
C LEU A 258 -9.37 -22.53 -10.01
N MET A 259 -10.32 -22.90 -9.14
CA MET A 259 -10.16 -24.07 -8.30
C MET A 259 -10.04 -25.24 -9.27
N GLY A 260 -8.80 -25.70 -9.46
CA GLY A 260 -8.46 -26.98 -10.06
C GLY A 260 -8.16 -27.97 -8.95
#